data_AF-A0A947NIQ0-F1
#
_entry.id   AF-A0A947NIQ0-F1
#
_cell.length_a   1.000
_cell.length_b   1.000
_cell.length_c   1.000
_cell.angle_alpha   90.00
_cell.angle_beta   90.00
_cell.angle_gamma   90.00
#
_symmetry.space_group_name_H-M   'P 1'
#
loop_
_entity.id
_entity.type
_entity.pdbx_description
1 polymer ?
#
loop_
_entity_poly.entity_id
_entity_poly.type
_entity_poly.pdbx_seq_one_letter_code
_entity_poly.pdbx_strand_id
1 'polypeptide(L)'
;MRSILFILGIFLLTGQIGSVSANTAPPSSTARLIFIHHSVGENWLADDNGGLGASLRDNNYFVSDTNYGWGPNQIGDSTDIGQWWLWFRGPDSGAYLSSLYQENAQHAGYSRLSSGPVGENEVILFKSCFPNSSLQGNPADPVPAIGSNPLRGEGSGSEHHTVANAKGIYNDLLEYFRTRQDKLFIVITAPPQQDPTYAANARAFNQWLAVLPLFQRGGV
;
A
#
# COMPACT_ATOMS: atom_id res chain seq x y z
N MET A 1 -41.61 21.23 46.41
CA MET A 1 -40.92 20.38 45.41
C MET A 1 -39.85 21.24 44.75
N ARG A 2 -38.58 21.03 45.07
CA ARG A 2 -37.45 21.80 44.51
C ARG A 2 -36.78 20.93 43.46
N SER A 3 -36.92 21.31 42.19
CA SER A 3 -36.36 20.59 41.04
C SER A 3 -34.84 20.69 41.03
N ILE A 4 -34.17 19.54 41.00
CA ILE A 4 -32.73 19.40 40.80
C ILE A 4 -32.50 19.37 39.29
N LEU A 5 -31.83 20.40 38.77
CA LEU A 5 -31.41 20.47 37.37
C LEU A 5 -30.07 19.73 37.22
N PHE A 6 -30.08 18.55 36.59
CA PHE A 6 -28.86 17.85 36.19
C PHE A 6 -28.33 18.48 34.90
N ILE A 7 -27.19 19.16 34.97
CA ILE A 7 -26.43 19.60 33.79
C ILE A 7 -25.52 18.44 33.38
N LEU A 8 -25.86 17.79 32.27
CA LEU A 8 -25.03 16.78 31.63
C LEU A 8 -23.94 17.50 30.81
N GLY A 9 -22.73 17.59 31.34
CA GLY A 9 -21.57 18.14 30.63
C GLY A 9 -21.09 17.18 29.56
N ILE A 10 -21.33 17.50 28.28
CA ILE A 10 -20.72 16.81 27.14
C ILE A 10 -19.24 17.24 27.08
N PHE A 11 -18.34 16.35 27.52
CA PHE A 11 -16.92 16.50 27.23
C PHE A 11 -16.66 16.12 25.77
N LEU A 12 -16.56 17.14 24.91
CA LEU A 12 -15.94 17.01 23.59
C LEU A 12 -14.45 16.73 23.79
N LEU A 13 -14.08 15.45 23.84
CA LEU A 13 -12.70 15.00 23.66
C LEU A 13 -12.29 15.31 22.21
N THR A 14 -11.75 16.50 21.98
CA THR A 14 -10.97 16.78 20.79
C THR A 14 -9.72 15.91 20.86
N GLY A 15 -9.72 14.78 20.15
CA GLY A 15 -8.53 13.94 20.02
C GLY A 15 -7.44 14.74 19.33
N GLN A 16 -6.44 15.18 20.09
CA GLN A 16 -5.20 15.66 19.50
C GLN A 16 -4.50 14.45 18.87
N ILE A 17 -4.40 14.47 17.53
CA ILE A 17 -3.56 13.53 16.80
C ILE A 17 -2.11 13.93 17.13
N GLY A 18 -1.47 13.20 18.04
CA GLY A 18 -0.06 13.37 18.31
C GLY A 18 0.73 13.06 17.04
N SER A 19 1.44 14.05 16.50
CA SER A 19 2.44 13.83 15.45
C SER A 19 3.61 13.06 16.07
N VAL A 20 3.66 11.74 15.87
CA VAL A 20 4.89 10.99 16.10
C VAL A 20 5.88 11.44 15.03
N SER A 21 6.95 12.12 15.43
CA SER A 21 8.05 12.39 14.51
C SER A 21 8.61 11.04 14.06
N ALA A 22 8.51 10.74 12.76
CA ALA A 22 9.08 9.51 12.22
C ALA A 22 10.61 9.51 12.46
N ASN A 23 11.15 8.39 12.93
CA ASN A 23 12.59 8.20 12.98
C ASN A 23 13.12 8.06 11.55
N THR A 24 13.94 9.00 11.10
CA THR A 24 14.53 9.01 9.75
C THR A 24 15.94 8.41 9.72
N ALA A 25 16.45 7.90 10.84
CA ALA A 25 17.74 7.22 10.86
C ALA A 25 17.65 5.89 10.08
N PRO A 26 18.67 5.55 9.27
CA PRO A 26 18.77 4.24 8.65
C PRO A 26 18.76 3.10 9.68
N PRO A 27 18.31 1.89 9.31
CA PRO A 27 18.42 0.71 10.16
C PRO A 27 19.87 0.48 10.62
N SER A 28 20.06 0.09 11.88
CA SER A 28 21.40 -0.22 12.43
C SER A 28 21.99 -1.51 11.88
N SER A 29 21.15 -2.42 11.38
CA SER A 29 21.51 -3.63 10.63
C SER A 29 20.81 -3.63 9.28
N THR A 30 21.42 -4.24 8.26
CA THR A 30 20.83 -4.25 6.91
C THR A 30 19.43 -4.82 6.92
N ALA A 31 18.44 -4.05 6.47
CA ALA A 31 17.06 -4.48 6.40
C ALA A 31 16.72 -4.99 4.99
N ARG A 32 15.92 -6.06 4.90
CA ARG A 32 15.46 -6.59 3.62
C ARG A 32 14.18 -5.90 3.18
N LEU A 33 14.20 -5.32 1.99
CA LEU A 33 13.07 -4.60 1.41
C LEU A 33 12.73 -5.21 0.06
N ILE A 34 11.45 -5.43 -0.20
CA ILE A 34 10.96 -5.78 -1.53
C ILE A 34 10.00 -4.72 -2.06
N PHE A 35 10.17 -4.36 -3.33
CA PHE A 35 9.25 -3.48 -4.05
C PHE A 35 8.41 -4.26 -5.06
N ILE A 36 7.10 -4.37 -4.82
CA ILE A 36 6.14 -4.94 -5.76
C ILE A 36 5.73 -3.85 -6.75
N HIS A 37 6.15 -3.98 -8.01
CA HIS A 37 5.90 -2.96 -9.00
C HIS A 37 5.79 -3.48 -10.43
N HIS A 38 5.41 -2.56 -11.30
CA HIS A 38 5.46 -2.67 -12.75
C HIS A 38 5.83 -1.34 -13.37
N SER A 39 6.23 -1.38 -14.65
CA SER A 39 6.31 -0.20 -15.51
C SER A 39 7.15 0.90 -14.83
N VAL A 40 6.55 2.03 -14.50
CA VAL A 40 7.17 3.20 -13.85
C VAL A 40 7.89 2.87 -12.53
N GLY A 41 7.63 1.72 -11.90
CA GLY A 41 8.39 1.30 -10.71
C GLY A 41 9.86 1.02 -11.00
N GLU A 42 10.16 0.49 -12.19
CA GLU A 42 11.52 0.35 -12.68
C GLU A 42 12.21 1.71 -12.78
N ASN A 43 11.51 2.74 -13.29
CA ASN A 43 12.04 4.09 -13.37
C ASN A 43 12.31 4.70 -11.99
N TRP A 44 11.57 4.32 -10.95
CA TRP A 44 11.85 4.79 -9.59
C TRP A 44 13.15 4.18 -9.07
N LEU A 45 13.37 2.88 -9.34
CA LEU A 45 14.56 2.16 -8.89
C LEU A 45 15.81 2.56 -9.66
N ALA A 46 15.71 2.73 -10.98
CA ALA A 46 16.83 2.94 -11.89
C ALA A 46 17.69 4.15 -11.53
N ASP A 47 19.01 3.95 -11.61
CA ASP A 47 20.03 4.94 -11.20
C ASP A 47 19.93 6.24 -12.01
N ASP A 48 19.72 6.12 -13.32
CA ASP A 48 19.64 7.26 -14.25
C ASP A 48 18.26 7.96 -14.25
N ASN A 49 17.32 7.52 -13.40
CA ASN A 49 15.98 8.09 -13.28
C ASN A 49 15.69 8.51 -11.83
N GLY A 50 14.93 7.69 -11.08
CA GLY A 50 14.50 8.01 -9.73
C GLY A 50 15.56 7.79 -8.66
N GLY A 51 16.57 6.94 -8.93
CA GLY A 51 17.69 6.69 -8.03
C GLY A 51 17.30 6.06 -6.69
N LEU A 52 16.10 5.48 -6.56
CA LEU A 52 15.62 4.93 -5.29
C LEU A 52 16.44 3.72 -4.86
N GLY A 53 16.87 2.86 -5.80
CA GLY A 53 17.69 1.68 -5.50
C GLY A 53 19.02 2.07 -4.84
N ALA A 54 19.76 2.98 -5.48
CA ALA A 54 21.00 3.53 -4.94
C ALA A 54 20.78 4.22 -3.58
N SER A 55 19.73 5.02 -3.44
CA SER A 55 19.41 5.72 -2.19
C SER A 55 19.12 4.74 -1.05
N LEU A 56 18.37 3.67 -1.30
CA LEU A 56 18.08 2.63 -0.30
C LEU A 56 19.32 1.81 0.06
N ARG A 57 20.15 1.44 -0.94
CA ARG A 57 21.45 0.77 -0.73
C ARG A 57 22.33 1.57 0.23
N ASP A 58 22.46 2.87 -0.02
CA ASP A 58 23.32 3.77 0.75
C ASP A 58 22.77 4.03 2.17
N ASN A 59 21.51 3.64 2.42
CA ASN A 59 20.83 3.71 3.72
C ASN A 59 20.55 2.31 4.32
N ASN A 60 21.41 1.33 4.04
CA ASN A 60 21.40 0.01 4.69
C ASN A 60 20.17 -0.85 4.39
N TYR A 61 19.58 -0.73 3.19
CA TYR A 61 18.54 -1.63 2.70
C TYR A 61 19.05 -2.53 1.58
N PHE A 62 18.79 -3.83 1.72
CA PHE A 62 18.95 -4.80 0.63
C PHE A 62 17.63 -4.89 -0.14
N VAL A 63 17.58 -4.23 -1.30
CA VAL A 63 16.36 -4.06 -2.10
C VAL A 63 16.22 -5.16 -3.13
N SER A 64 15.21 -6.02 -3.01
CA SER A 64 14.68 -6.84 -4.10
C SER A 64 13.43 -6.20 -4.70
N ASP A 65 12.98 -6.72 -5.83
CA ASP A 65 11.75 -6.27 -6.47
C ASP A 65 10.99 -7.41 -7.13
N THR A 66 9.77 -7.14 -7.56
CA THR A 66 9.02 -7.98 -8.50
C THR A 66 8.70 -7.12 -9.72
N ASN A 67 8.52 -7.74 -10.88
CA ASN A 67 8.13 -7.04 -12.10
C ASN A 67 7.28 -7.96 -13.00
N TYR A 68 7.07 -7.58 -14.26
CA TYR A 68 6.30 -8.35 -15.23
C TYR A 68 6.67 -9.84 -15.25
N GLY A 69 5.65 -10.70 -15.29
CA GLY A 69 5.76 -12.15 -15.33
C GLY A 69 6.25 -12.81 -14.04
N TRP A 70 6.53 -12.02 -12.98
CA TRP A 70 7.10 -12.55 -11.75
C TRP A 70 6.12 -13.44 -10.95
N GLY A 71 6.65 -14.45 -10.28
CA GLY A 71 5.96 -15.21 -9.24
C GLY A 71 4.96 -16.27 -9.74
N PRO A 72 4.34 -17.01 -8.81
CA PRO A 72 3.35 -18.04 -9.15
C PRO A 72 2.21 -17.45 -9.97
N ASN A 73 1.80 -18.16 -11.02
CA ASN A 73 0.73 -17.73 -11.94
C ASN A 73 0.97 -16.34 -12.58
N GLN A 74 2.23 -15.90 -12.67
CA GLN A 74 2.58 -14.55 -13.14
C GLN A 74 1.87 -13.45 -12.34
N ILE A 75 1.70 -13.64 -11.03
CA ILE A 75 1.02 -12.67 -10.16
C ILE A 75 1.65 -11.27 -10.22
N GLY A 76 2.95 -11.20 -10.57
CA GLY A 76 3.66 -10.01 -10.99
C GLY A 76 2.74 -9.13 -11.83
N ASP A 77 2.16 -9.65 -12.91
CA ASP A 77 1.29 -8.98 -13.91
C ASP A 77 0.01 -8.32 -13.34
N SER A 78 -0.27 -8.49 -12.05
CA SER A 78 -1.49 -8.01 -11.39
C SER A 78 -1.22 -6.99 -10.27
N THR A 79 -0.94 -5.73 -10.59
CA THR A 79 -0.61 -4.65 -9.61
C THR A 79 -1.61 -3.49 -9.54
N ASP A 80 -2.82 -3.64 -10.09
CA ASP A 80 -3.89 -2.67 -9.94
C ASP A 80 -4.62 -2.80 -8.59
N ILE A 81 -5.39 -1.76 -8.22
CA ILE A 81 -6.00 -1.66 -6.87
C ILE A 81 -6.83 -2.91 -6.54
N GLY A 82 -7.70 -3.35 -7.45
CA GLY A 82 -8.52 -4.55 -7.27
C GLY A 82 -7.70 -5.83 -7.15
N GLN A 83 -6.58 -5.90 -7.86
CA GLN A 83 -5.68 -7.05 -7.90
C GLN A 83 -4.87 -7.22 -6.62
N TRP A 84 -4.68 -6.19 -5.79
CA TRP A 84 -4.07 -6.38 -4.45
C TRP A 84 -4.84 -7.37 -3.58
N TRP A 85 -6.15 -7.52 -3.81
CA TRP A 85 -6.90 -8.58 -3.15
C TRP A 85 -6.34 -9.97 -3.49
N LEU A 86 -5.93 -10.24 -4.74
CA LEU A 86 -5.32 -11.52 -5.14
C LEU A 86 -4.04 -11.79 -4.35
N TRP A 87 -3.18 -10.78 -4.23
CA TRP A 87 -1.90 -10.87 -3.51
C TRP A 87 -2.08 -11.24 -2.04
N PHE A 88 -2.96 -10.53 -1.33
CA PHE A 88 -2.97 -10.57 0.14
C PHE A 88 -4.13 -11.36 0.75
N ARG A 89 -5.21 -11.57 0.01
CA ARG A 89 -6.51 -12.02 0.55
C ARG A 89 -7.22 -13.08 -0.30
N GLY A 90 -6.77 -13.26 -1.54
CA GLY A 90 -7.29 -14.23 -2.49
C GLY A 90 -6.96 -15.68 -2.10
N PRO A 91 -7.56 -16.66 -2.79
CA PRO A 91 -7.38 -18.08 -2.49
C PRO A 91 -5.91 -18.52 -2.59
N ASP A 92 -5.15 -17.96 -3.55
CA ASP A 92 -3.74 -18.28 -3.77
C ASP A 92 -2.76 -17.36 -3.03
N SER A 93 -3.27 -16.42 -2.22
CA SER A 93 -2.46 -15.41 -1.51
C SER A 93 -1.32 -16.01 -0.69
N GLY A 94 -1.54 -17.17 -0.06
CA GLY A 94 -0.51 -17.88 0.69
C GLY A 94 0.71 -18.26 -0.16
N ALA A 95 0.50 -18.70 -1.40
CA ALA A 95 1.59 -19.05 -2.31
C ALA A 95 2.33 -17.80 -2.81
N TYR A 96 1.60 -16.73 -3.13
CA TYR A 96 2.17 -15.46 -3.56
C TYR A 96 3.02 -14.83 -2.46
N LEU A 97 2.49 -14.74 -1.25
CA LEU A 97 3.16 -14.12 -0.11
C LEU A 97 4.37 -14.92 0.37
N SER A 98 4.30 -16.27 0.36
CA SER A 98 5.46 -17.11 0.65
C SER A 98 6.62 -16.84 -0.31
N SER A 99 6.32 -16.75 -1.62
CA SER A 99 7.32 -16.44 -2.65
C SER A 99 7.86 -15.01 -2.47
N LEU A 100 6.98 -14.04 -2.23
CA LEU A 100 7.33 -12.63 -2.05
C LEU A 100 8.25 -12.41 -0.84
N TYR A 101 7.96 -13.04 0.29
CA TYR A 101 8.78 -12.86 1.48
C TYR A 101 10.18 -13.47 1.34
N GLN A 102 10.34 -14.52 0.53
CA GLN A 102 11.63 -15.16 0.30
C GLN A 102 12.44 -14.53 -0.84
N GLU A 103 11.79 -13.76 -1.71
CA GLU A 103 12.42 -13.16 -2.89
C GLU A 103 13.61 -12.26 -2.55
N ASN A 104 14.71 -12.45 -3.27
CA ASN A 104 15.99 -11.79 -3.06
C ASN A 104 16.65 -11.30 -4.35
N ALA A 105 16.12 -11.65 -5.52
CA ALA A 105 16.62 -11.28 -6.83
C ALA A 105 16.25 -9.85 -7.21
N GLN A 106 16.76 -9.43 -8.36
CA GLN A 106 16.56 -8.14 -8.97
C GLN A 106 15.89 -8.37 -10.33
N HIS A 107 14.73 -7.74 -10.54
CA HIS A 107 13.87 -7.89 -11.72
C HIS A 107 13.74 -6.58 -12.54
N ALA A 108 14.64 -5.62 -12.25
CA ALA A 108 14.83 -4.35 -12.96
C ALA A 108 16.30 -3.88 -12.82
N GLY A 109 16.78 -3.02 -13.71
CA GLY A 109 18.16 -2.50 -13.65
C GLY A 109 18.34 -1.35 -12.65
N TYR A 110 19.02 -1.58 -11.53
CA TYR A 110 19.35 -0.53 -10.54
C TYR A 110 20.53 -0.91 -9.64
N SER A 111 21.17 0.06 -9.01
CA SER A 111 22.16 -0.19 -7.97
C SER A 111 21.50 -0.71 -6.68
N ARG A 112 22.05 -1.80 -6.12
CA ARG A 112 21.65 -2.36 -4.81
C ARG A 112 22.86 -2.96 -4.08
N LEU A 113 22.69 -3.32 -2.82
CA LEU A 113 23.69 -4.11 -2.09
C LEU A 113 23.87 -5.47 -2.78
N SER A 114 25.12 -5.92 -2.92
CA SER A 114 25.48 -7.17 -3.62
C SER A 114 25.14 -8.43 -2.82
N SER A 115 25.01 -8.31 -1.49
CA SER A 115 24.53 -9.36 -0.61
C SER A 115 23.62 -8.75 0.47
N GLY A 116 22.67 -9.56 0.95
CA GLY A 116 21.75 -9.22 2.03
C GLY A 116 21.84 -10.24 3.15
N PRO A 117 21.31 -9.92 4.35
CA PRO A 117 21.24 -10.89 5.44
C PRO A 117 20.31 -12.06 5.07
N VAL A 118 20.46 -13.18 5.76
CA VAL A 118 19.53 -14.31 5.65
C VAL A 118 18.17 -13.92 6.25
N GLY A 119 17.07 -14.37 5.64
CA GLY A 119 15.73 -14.16 6.16
C GLY A 119 14.75 -13.66 5.10
N GLU A 120 13.55 -13.34 5.56
CA GLU A 120 12.48 -12.80 4.74
C GLU A 120 12.63 -11.29 4.53
N ASN A 121 11.99 -10.75 3.48
CA ASN A 121 11.74 -9.31 3.38
C ASN A 121 10.91 -8.83 4.58
N GLU A 122 11.36 -7.74 5.20
CA GLU A 122 10.72 -7.12 6.37
C GLU A 122 9.94 -5.87 5.97
N VAL A 123 10.40 -5.16 4.93
CA VAL A 123 9.71 -4.00 4.36
C VAL A 123 9.10 -4.38 3.01
N ILE A 124 7.79 -4.23 2.91
CA ILE A 124 7.01 -4.56 1.71
C ILE A 124 6.45 -3.26 1.14
N LEU A 125 7.12 -2.77 0.09
CA LEU A 125 6.69 -1.59 -0.65
C LEU A 125 5.86 -2.05 -1.85
N PHE A 126 4.72 -1.45 -2.12
CA PHE A 126 3.93 -1.80 -3.30
C PHE A 126 3.18 -0.60 -3.87
N LYS A 127 2.98 -0.63 -5.19
CA LYS A 127 2.36 0.49 -5.91
C LYS A 127 1.48 0.02 -7.05
N SER A 128 0.42 0.79 -7.31
CA SER A 128 -0.37 0.67 -8.53
C SER A 128 0.05 1.71 -9.56
N CYS A 129 -0.05 1.37 -10.85
CA CYS A 129 0.33 2.28 -11.94
C CYS A 129 -0.68 3.44 -12.12
N PHE A 130 -0.29 4.43 -12.94
CA PHE A 130 -1.05 5.67 -13.13
C PHE A 130 -2.54 5.50 -13.52
N PRO A 131 -2.99 4.47 -14.28
CA PRO A 131 -4.41 4.32 -14.61
C PRO A 131 -5.30 4.14 -13.38
N ASN A 132 -4.75 3.66 -12.27
CA ASN A 132 -5.49 3.47 -11.02
C ASN A 132 -5.96 4.79 -10.39
N SER A 133 -5.43 5.93 -10.85
CA SER A 133 -5.92 7.25 -10.44
C SER A 133 -7.23 7.66 -11.12
N SER A 134 -7.71 6.93 -12.13
CA SER A 134 -8.98 7.17 -12.83
C SER A 134 -10.20 6.56 -12.10
N LEU A 135 -10.33 6.84 -10.81
CA LEU A 135 -11.42 6.30 -9.97
C LEU A 135 -12.78 6.94 -10.29
N GLN A 136 -13.79 6.11 -10.50
CA GLN A 136 -15.17 6.50 -10.82
C GLN A 136 -16.05 6.58 -9.55
N GLY A 137 -17.34 6.88 -9.75
CA GLY A 137 -18.36 6.92 -8.69
C GLY A 137 -18.27 8.16 -7.80
N ASN A 138 -18.98 8.12 -6.67
CA ASN A 138 -18.97 9.19 -5.68
C ASN A 138 -18.12 8.79 -4.46
N PRO A 139 -17.20 9.63 -3.95
CA PRO A 139 -16.40 9.32 -2.76
C PRO A 139 -17.23 9.04 -1.49
N ALA A 140 -18.48 9.49 -1.44
CA ALA A 140 -19.42 9.28 -0.34
C ALA A 140 -20.28 8.01 -0.51
N ASP A 141 -20.16 7.28 -1.62
CA ASP A 141 -20.89 6.03 -1.81
C ASP A 141 -20.54 5.01 -0.70
N PRO A 142 -21.49 4.16 -0.30
CA PRO A 142 -21.26 3.17 0.74
C PRO A 142 -20.16 2.20 0.31
N VAL A 143 -19.18 1.98 1.18
CA VAL A 143 -18.12 1.00 0.95
C VAL A 143 -18.71 -0.41 1.06
N PRO A 144 -18.64 -1.25 0.00
CA PRO A 144 -19.18 -2.59 0.07
C PRO A 144 -18.33 -3.49 0.99
N ALA A 145 -18.96 -4.50 1.58
CA ALA A 145 -18.23 -5.59 2.20
C ALA A 145 -17.37 -6.31 1.16
N ILE A 146 -16.19 -6.79 1.56
CA ILE A 146 -15.26 -7.42 0.60
C ILE A 146 -15.88 -8.60 -0.15
N GLY A 147 -16.73 -9.40 0.53
CA GLY A 147 -17.42 -10.53 -0.09
C GLY A 147 -18.35 -10.16 -1.25
N SER A 148 -18.84 -8.92 -1.30
CA SER A 148 -19.72 -8.39 -2.35
C SER A 148 -19.05 -7.29 -3.18
N ASN A 149 -17.76 -7.04 -2.99
CA ASN A 149 -17.03 -6.02 -3.74
C ASN A 149 -16.65 -6.57 -5.13
N PRO A 150 -17.18 -6.00 -6.22
CA PRO A 150 -16.95 -6.52 -7.56
C PRO A 150 -15.59 -6.11 -8.16
N LEU A 151 -14.82 -5.25 -7.49
CA LEU A 151 -13.48 -4.87 -7.93
C LEU A 151 -12.40 -5.92 -7.55
N ARG A 152 -12.75 -6.96 -6.78
CA ARG A 152 -11.76 -7.97 -6.35
C ARG A 152 -11.14 -8.70 -7.54
N GLY A 153 -9.82 -8.63 -7.65
CA GLY A 153 -9.07 -9.25 -8.74
C GLY A 153 -9.16 -8.51 -10.08
N GLU A 154 -9.93 -7.43 -10.14
CA GLU A 154 -10.12 -6.65 -11.36
C GLU A 154 -9.04 -5.57 -11.52
N GLY A 155 -8.74 -5.27 -12.79
CA GLY A 155 -7.84 -4.18 -13.17
C GLY A 155 -8.51 -2.80 -13.15
N SER A 156 -7.70 -1.77 -13.31
CA SER A 156 -8.09 -0.36 -13.35
C SER A 156 -9.04 0.02 -14.49
N GLY A 157 -9.13 -0.80 -15.53
CA GLY A 157 -10.08 -0.65 -16.64
C GLY A 157 -11.51 -1.13 -16.33
N SER A 158 -11.75 -1.75 -15.17
CA SER A 158 -13.07 -2.24 -14.78
C SER A 158 -14.08 -1.11 -14.58
N GLU A 159 -15.34 -1.32 -14.95
CA GLU A 159 -16.44 -0.41 -14.59
C GLU A 159 -16.64 -0.30 -13.08
N HIS A 160 -16.09 -1.26 -12.33
CA HIS A 160 -16.13 -1.30 -10.87
C HIS A 160 -14.95 -0.56 -10.23
N HIS A 161 -14.06 0.10 -10.99
CA HIS A 161 -12.95 0.89 -10.47
C HIS A 161 -13.44 2.22 -9.89
N THR A 162 -14.22 2.14 -8.80
CA THR A 162 -14.83 3.26 -8.09
C THR A 162 -14.12 3.54 -6.77
N VAL A 163 -14.30 4.76 -6.24
CA VAL A 163 -13.74 5.13 -4.93
C VAL A 163 -14.23 4.20 -3.82
N ALA A 164 -15.52 3.88 -3.76
CA ALA A 164 -16.08 3.01 -2.72
C ALA A 164 -15.52 1.59 -2.79
N ASN A 165 -15.40 1.02 -3.99
CA ASN A 165 -14.86 -0.31 -4.18
C ASN A 165 -13.36 -0.35 -3.82
N ALA A 166 -12.58 0.65 -4.24
CA ALA A 166 -11.16 0.77 -3.88
C ALA A 166 -10.96 0.86 -2.36
N LYS A 167 -11.78 1.65 -1.66
CA LYS A 167 -11.80 1.70 -0.19
C LYS A 167 -12.05 0.32 0.42
N GLY A 168 -12.99 -0.43 -0.14
CA GLY A 168 -13.31 -1.80 0.29
C GLY A 168 -12.13 -2.75 0.15
N ILE A 169 -11.33 -2.64 -0.93
CA ILE A 169 -10.12 -3.44 -1.09
C ILE A 169 -9.11 -3.12 0.02
N TYR A 170 -8.74 -1.85 0.20
CA TYR A 170 -7.74 -1.45 1.20
C TYR A 170 -8.20 -1.79 2.63
N ASN A 171 -9.48 -1.67 2.95
CA ASN A 171 -10.01 -2.10 4.24
C ASN A 171 -9.79 -3.60 4.49
N ASP A 172 -9.95 -4.47 3.49
CA ASP A 172 -9.68 -5.90 3.65
C ASP A 172 -8.18 -6.23 3.69
N LEU A 173 -7.34 -5.46 2.97
CA LEU A 173 -5.88 -5.59 3.08
C LEU A 173 -5.40 -5.36 4.53
N LEU A 174 -6.03 -4.41 5.24
CA LEU A 174 -5.72 -4.17 6.66
C LEU A 174 -5.94 -5.41 7.53
N GLU A 175 -6.91 -6.27 7.22
CA GLU A 175 -7.11 -7.53 7.95
C GLU A 175 -5.90 -8.46 7.79
N TYR A 176 -5.28 -8.50 6.62
CA TYR A 176 -4.02 -9.22 6.44
C TYR A 176 -2.85 -8.55 7.17
N PHE A 177 -2.68 -7.23 7.07
CA PHE A 177 -1.56 -6.52 7.72
C PHE A 177 -1.58 -6.65 9.24
N ARG A 178 -2.77 -6.74 9.86
CA ARG A 178 -2.91 -7.05 11.29
C ARG A 178 -2.28 -8.40 11.68
N THR A 179 -2.22 -9.37 10.77
CA THR A 179 -1.60 -10.68 11.02
C THR A 179 -0.09 -10.69 10.90
N ARG A 180 0.51 -9.65 10.28
CA ARG A 180 1.94 -9.56 9.98
C ARG A 180 2.55 -8.30 10.59
N GLN A 181 2.46 -8.20 11.91
CA GLN A 181 3.09 -7.11 12.67
C GLN A 181 4.64 -7.22 12.68
N ASP A 182 5.18 -8.33 12.19
CA ASP A 182 6.60 -8.52 11.91
C ASP A 182 7.06 -7.83 10.61
N LYS A 183 6.14 -7.21 9.84
CA LYS A 183 6.42 -6.56 8.56
C LYS A 183 5.99 -5.08 8.59
N LEU A 184 6.72 -4.27 7.83
CA LEU A 184 6.32 -2.91 7.48
C LEU A 184 5.73 -2.91 6.07
N PHE A 185 4.43 -2.63 5.94
CA PHE A 185 3.77 -2.45 4.65
C PHE A 185 3.71 -0.97 4.28
N ILE A 186 4.17 -0.62 3.08
CA ILE A 186 4.16 0.74 2.56
C ILE A 186 3.38 0.75 1.25
N VAL A 187 2.24 1.44 1.25
CA VAL A 187 1.45 1.69 0.05
C VAL A 187 1.95 2.96 -0.62
N ILE A 188 2.29 2.87 -1.90
CA ILE A 188 2.49 4.05 -2.75
C ILE A 188 1.22 4.27 -3.57
N THR A 189 0.63 5.45 -3.41
CA THR A 189 -0.55 5.85 -4.20
C THR A 189 -0.17 6.17 -5.64
N ALA A 190 -1.13 5.96 -6.56
CA ALA A 190 -0.97 6.39 -7.94
C ALA A 190 -0.77 7.93 -8.02
N PRO A 191 -0.06 8.44 -9.05
CA PRO A 191 0.18 9.87 -9.21
C PRO A 191 -1.13 10.68 -9.31
N PRO A 192 -1.07 12.01 -9.08
CA PRO A 192 -2.23 12.88 -9.27
C PRO A 192 -2.82 12.76 -10.68
N GLN A 193 -4.14 12.62 -10.75
CA GLN A 193 -4.87 12.57 -12.02
C GLN A 193 -5.10 13.98 -12.57
N GLN A 194 -4.79 14.17 -13.85
CA GLN A 194 -4.94 15.45 -14.56
C GLN A 194 -6.30 15.59 -15.23
N ASP A 195 -6.96 14.47 -15.57
CA ASP A 195 -8.32 14.49 -16.10
C ASP A 195 -9.30 14.97 -15.01
N PRO A 196 -9.95 16.13 -15.18
CA PRO A 196 -10.85 16.70 -14.18
C PRO A 196 -12.04 15.78 -13.85
N THR A 197 -12.40 14.85 -14.74
CA THR A 197 -13.45 13.84 -14.52
C THR A 197 -13.15 12.97 -13.30
N TYR A 198 -11.88 12.64 -13.09
CA TYR A 198 -11.44 11.70 -12.05
C TYR A 198 -10.57 12.35 -10.98
N ALA A 199 -10.01 13.54 -11.24
CA ALA A 199 -9.06 14.21 -10.36
C ALA A 199 -9.57 14.42 -8.92
N ALA A 200 -10.86 14.78 -8.77
CA ALA A 200 -11.48 14.95 -7.47
C ALA A 200 -11.58 13.61 -6.71
N ASN A 201 -11.93 12.54 -7.41
CA ASN A 201 -12.01 11.18 -6.85
C ASN A 201 -10.64 10.64 -6.44
N ALA A 202 -9.62 10.79 -7.29
CA ALA A 202 -8.25 10.42 -6.99
C ALA A 202 -7.74 11.11 -5.71
N ARG A 203 -7.99 12.42 -5.60
CA ARG A 203 -7.63 13.20 -4.42
C ARG A 203 -8.38 12.74 -3.17
N ALA A 204 -9.70 12.60 -3.26
CA ALA A 204 -10.53 12.17 -2.14
C ALA A 204 -10.14 10.78 -1.64
N PHE A 205 -9.83 9.86 -2.55
CA PHE A 205 -9.36 8.52 -2.23
C PHE A 205 -7.99 8.54 -1.52
N ASN A 206 -7.01 9.29 -2.05
CA ASN A 206 -5.68 9.38 -1.44
C ASN A 206 -5.71 10.09 -0.07
N GLN A 207 -6.54 11.12 0.10
CA GLN A 207 -6.77 11.77 1.39
C GLN A 207 -7.39 10.81 2.40
N TRP A 208 -8.37 10.00 1.97
CA TRP A 208 -8.95 8.96 2.82
C TRP A 208 -7.92 7.90 3.22
N LEU A 209 -7.09 7.44 2.29
CA LEU A 209 -6.07 6.43 2.56
C LEU A 209 -5.04 6.93 3.60
N ALA A 210 -4.64 8.20 3.48
CA ALA A 210 -3.68 8.83 4.38
C ALA A 210 -4.16 8.93 5.84
N VAL A 211 -5.48 8.92 6.09
CA VAL A 211 -6.07 9.01 7.44
C VAL A 211 -6.56 7.68 7.99
N LEU A 212 -6.32 6.57 7.27
CA LEU A 212 -6.75 5.26 7.70
C LEU A 212 -5.83 4.77 8.85
N PRO A 213 -6.36 4.47 10.06
CA PRO A 213 -5.55 4.35 11.27
C PRO A 213 -4.41 3.33 11.23
N LEU A 214 -4.52 2.26 10.44
CA LEU A 214 -3.48 1.25 10.32
C LEU A 214 -2.36 1.61 9.33
N PHE A 215 -2.59 2.52 8.39
CA PHE A 215 -1.51 3.07 7.55
C PHE A 215 -0.74 4.20 8.24
N GLN A 216 -1.24 4.71 9.37
CA GLN A 216 -0.59 5.77 10.15
C GLN A 216 0.25 5.25 11.33
N ARG A 217 0.09 3.99 11.74
CA ARG A 217 0.87 3.43 12.85
C ARG A 217 2.23 2.93 12.36
N GLY A 218 3.14 3.87 12.15
CA GLY A 218 4.57 3.58 12.20
C GLY A 218 4.98 3.38 13.66
N GLY A 219 5.29 2.13 14.04
CA GLY A 219 5.98 1.79 15.28
C GLY A 219 5.11 1.79 16.55
N VAL A 220 5.06 0.63 17.20
CA VAL A 220 5.08 0.55 18.67
C VAL A 220 6.44 0.02 19.07
#